data_AF-A0A820TQX6-F1
#
_entry.id   AF-A0A820TQX6-F1
#
_cell.length_a   1.000
_cell.length_b   1.000
_cell.length_c   1.000
_cell.angle_alpha   90.00
_cell.angle_beta   90.00
_cell.angle_gamma   90.00
#
_symmetry.space_group_name_H-M   'P 1'
#
loop_
_entity.id
_entity.type
_entity.pdbx_description
1 polymer ?
#
loop_
_entity_poly.entity_id
_entity_poly.type
_entity_poly.pdbx_seq_one_letter_code
_entity_poly.pdbx_strand_id
1 'polypeptide(L)'
;MSSPAHAIYSSTFSLSLQGHEFQPQYDVQLIFNETARSRLLCAAACSQNPSCRTFDYDSSSHRCRLFEADLTNGAIIATGSQTSIVGCVILSASLYASMYNQSCSACQKNRYQTCSSTTNTCQCPGNSYWN
;
A
#
# COMPACT_ATOMS: atom_id res chain seq x y z
N MET A 1 25.26 -9.16 -12.39
CA MET A 1 24.30 -8.05 -12.19
C MET A 1 23.43 -8.42 -10.99
N SER A 2 23.74 -7.85 -9.83
CA SER A 2 23.15 -8.20 -8.55
C SER A 2 21.77 -7.54 -8.42
N SER A 3 20.71 -8.35 -8.36
CA SER A 3 19.36 -7.85 -8.06
C SER A 3 19.38 -7.22 -6.66
N PRO A 4 18.76 -6.04 -6.43
CA PRO A 4 18.68 -5.48 -5.09
C PRO A 4 17.90 -6.46 -4.21
N ALA A 5 18.39 -6.74 -3.01
CA ALA A 5 17.68 -7.56 -2.04
C ALA A 5 16.32 -6.89 -1.75
N HIS A 6 15.24 -7.45 -2.31
CA HIS A 6 13.89 -6.97 -2.04
C HIS A 6 13.59 -7.22 -0.56
N ALA A 7 13.41 -6.15 0.21
CA ALA A 7 12.93 -6.26 1.59
C ALA A 7 11.53 -6.90 1.57
N ILE A 8 11.40 -8.06 2.20
CA ILE A 8 10.11 -8.78 2.28
C ILE A 8 9.35 -8.17 3.46
N TYR A 9 8.40 -7.30 3.16
CA TYR A 9 7.48 -6.77 4.17
C TYR A 9 6.22 -7.63 4.23
N SER A 10 5.72 -7.86 5.46
CA SER A 10 4.42 -8.49 5.68
C SER A 10 3.35 -7.41 5.85
N SER A 11 2.14 -7.66 5.36
CA SER A 11 1.01 -6.74 5.50
C SER A 11 -0.30 -7.48 5.56
N THR A 12 -1.20 -6.99 6.42
CA THR A 12 -2.57 -7.44 6.49
C THR A 12 -3.43 -6.51 5.64
N PHE A 13 -4.34 -7.07 4.86
CA PHE A 13 -5.25 -6.32 4.01
C PHE A 13 -6.70 -6.57 4.42
N SER A 14 -7.50 -5.51 4.44
CA SER A 14 -8.96 -5.61 4.40
C SER A 14 -9.41 -5.66 2.95
N LEU A 15 -10.23 -6.64 2.59
CA LEU A 15 -10.71 -6.83 1.23
C LEU A 15 -12.15 -6.35 1.10
N SER A 16 -12.45 -5.67 -0.01
CA SER A 16 -13.82 -5.33 -0.38
C SER A 16 -14.61 -6.55 -0.84
N LEU A 17 -15.90 -6.37 -1.06
CA LEU A 17 -16.67 -7.27 -1.91
C LEU A 17 -16.17 -7.19 -3.36
N GLN A 18 -16.45 -8.23 -4.14
CA GLN A 18 -16.27 -8.20 -5.58
C GLN A 18 -17.14 -7.11 -6.21
N GLY A 19 -16.83 -6.67 -7.43
CA GLY A 19 -17.59 -5.62 -8.10
C GLY A 19 -17.07 -4.21 -7.86
N HIS A 20 -15.89 -4.05 -7.26
CA HIS A 20 -15.40 -2.75 -6.81
C HIS A 20 -13.99 -2.44 -7.28
N GLU A 21 -13.73 -1.14 -7.44
CA GLU A 21 -12.43 -0.57 -7.77
C GLU A 21 -12.12 0.59 -6.82
N PHE A 22 -10.84 0.90 -6.69
CA PHE A 22 -10.41 2.07 -5.93
C PHE A 22 -10.28 3.28 -6.84
N GLN A 23 -10.90 4.38 -6.45
CA GLN A 23 -10.81 5.68 -7.10
C GLN A 23 -10.04 6.63 -6.16
N PRO A 24 -8.78 6.97 -6.47
CA PRO A 24 -8.06 7.98 -5.71
C PRO A 24 -8.70 9.35 -5.93
N GLN A 25 -8.53 10.24 -4.95
CA GLN A 25 -8.94 11.65 -5.08
C GLN A 25 -8.08 12.38 -6.11
N TYR A 26 -6.81 11.98 -6.27
CA TYR A 26 -5.89 12.56 -7.23
C TYR A 26 -5.18 11.47 -8.06
N ASP A 27 -5.14 11.63 -9.39
CA ASP A 27 -4.55 10.63 -10.31
C ASP A 27 -3.06 10.35 -10.06
N VAL A 28 -2.34 11.33 -9.48
CA VAL A 28 -0.91 11.19 -9.11
C VAL A 28 -0.64 10.07 -8.11
N GLN A 29 -1.69 9.54 -7.48
CA GLN A 29 -1.59 8.53 -6.44
C GLN A 29 -1.50 7.09 -6.98
N LEU A 30 -1.60 6.89 -8.30
CA LEU A 30 -1.37 5.60 -8.95
C LEU A 30 0.15 5.32 -9.04
N ILE A 31 0.61 4.33 -8.29
CA ILE A 31 2.03 3.92 -8.24
C ILE A 31 2.36 2.99 -9.41
N PHE A 32 1.44 2.04 -9.67
CA PHE A 32 1.69 0.91 -10.54
C PHE A 32 0.38 0.46 -11.16
N ASN A 33 0.39 0.16 -12.46
CA ASN A 33 -0.75 -0.37 -13.20
C ASN A 33 -0.26 -1.37 -14.24
N GLU A 34 -0.31 -2.66 -13.90
CA GLU A 34 0.19 -3.72 -14.76
C GLU A 34 -0.64 -4.99 -14.58
N THR A 35 -0.26 -6.05 -15.29
CA THR A 35 -0.86 -7.37 -15.12
C THR A 35 -0.24 -8.15 -13.96
N ALA A 36 -1.06 -8.78 -13.14
CA ALA A 36 -0.65 -9.74 -12.11
C ALA A 36 -1.40 -11.06 -12.32
N ARG A 37 -0.69 -12.20 -12.21
CA ARG A 37 -1.32 -13.52 -12.45
C ARG A 37 -2.34 -13.92 -11.38
N SER A 38 -2.34 -13.25 -10.23
CA SER A 38 -3.30 -13.48 -9.17
C SER A 38 -3.42 -12.27 -8.25
N ARG A 39 -4.55 -12.21 -7.53
CA ARG A 39 -4.77 -11.27 -6.43
C ARG A 39 -3.63 -11.29 -5.42
N LEU A 40 -3.12 -12.47 -5.08
CA LEU A 40 -2.04 -12.63 -4.10
C LEU A 40 -0.75 -11.96 -4.59
N LEU A 41 -0.43 -12.06 -5.88
CA LEU A 41 0.74 -11.38 -6.44
C LEU A 41 0.56 -9.86 -6.49
N CYS A 42 -0.66 -9.39 -6.77
CA CYS A 42 -0.98 -7.95 -6.69
C CYS A 42 -0.81 -7.43 -5.26
N ALA A 43 -1.34 -8.15 -4.27
CA ALA A 43 -1.15 -7.84 -2.85
C ALA A 43 0.32 -7.92 -2.41
N ALA A 44 1.09 -8.88 -2.93
CA ALA A 44 2.52 -9.00 -2.66
C ALA A 44 3.31 -7.81 -3.26
N ALA A 45 2.96 -7.36 -4.47
CA ALA A 45 3.55 -6.16 -5.06
C ALA A 45 3.23 -4.91 -4.22
N CYS A 46 1.99 -4.77 -3.75
CA CYS A 46 1.65 -3.73 -2.77
C CYS A 46 2.43 -3.89 -1.46
N SER A 47 2.69 -5.12 -1.02
CA SER A 47 3.46 -5.40 0.19
C SER A 47 4.91 -4.94 0.09
N GLN A 48 5.51 -5.15 -1.08
CA GLN A 48 6.91 -4.80 -1.36
C GLN A 48 7.12 -3.31 -1.60
N ASN A 49 6.09 -2.56 -1.98
CA ASN A 49 6.18 -1.11 -2.19
C ASN A 49 5.83 -0.34 -0.90
N PRO A 50 6.79 0.35 -0.24
CA PRO A 50 6.53 1.05 1.02
C PRO A 50 5.48 2.16 0.93
N SER A 51 5.26 2.73 -0.26
CA SER A 51 4.24 3.76 -0.48
C SER A 51 2.85 3.18 -0.70
N CYS A 52 2.72 1.90 -1.13
CA CYS A 52 1.41 1.33 -1.41
C CYS A 52 0.55 1.21 -0.15
N ARG A 53 -0.70 1.66 -0.25
CA ARG A 53 -1.73 1.60 0.79
C ARG A 53 -2.98 0.88 0.34
N THR A 54 -3.30 0.98 -0.94
CA THR A 54 -4.44 0.31 -1.54
C THR A 54 -4.02 -0.37 -2.83
N PHE A 55 -4.62 -1.51 -3.13
CA PHE A 55 -4.58 -2.10 -4.46
C PHE A 55 -5.99 -2.44 -4.92
N ASP A 56 -6.21 -2.48 -6.24
CA ASP A 56 -7.33 -3.22 -6.80
C ASP A 56 -6.83 -4.22 -7.83
N TYR A 57 -7.51 -5.36 -7.86
CA TYR A 57 -7.19 -6.47 -8.74
C TYR A 57 -8.45 -6.97 -9.42
N ASP A 58 -8.41 -7.04 -10.74
CA ASP A 58 -9.43 -7.66 -11.55
C ASP A 58 -8.97 -9.02 -12.06
N SER A 59 -9.69 -10.09 -11.70
CA SER A 59 -9.26 -11.45 -12.05
C SER A 59 -9.53 -11.84 -13.50
N SER A 60 -10.48 -11.18 -14.16
CA SER A 60 -10.83 -11.44 -15.56
C SER A 60 -9.81 -10.87 -16.55
N SER A 61 -9.30 -9.68 -16.27
CA SER A 61 -8.32 -8.96 -17.09
C SER A 61 -6.89 -9.07 -16.56
N HIS A 62 -6.71 -9.68 -15.37
CA HIS A 62 -5.46 -9.70 -14.62
C HIS A 62 -4.93 -8.31 -14.26
N ARG A 63 -5.74 -7.25 -14.36
CA ARG A 63 -5.33 -5.89 -14.07
C ARG A 63 -5.05 -5.72 -12.58
N CYS A 64 -3.89 -5.18 -12.24
CA CYS A 64 -3.45 -4.87 -10.89
C CYS A 64 -3.03 -3.40 -10.82
N ARG A 65 -3.74 -2.62 -10.01
CA ARG A 65 -3.36 -1.23 -9.71
C ARG A 65 -2.94 -1.11 -8.26
N LEU A 66 -1.85 -0.39 -8.01
CA LEU A 66 -1.37 -0.05 -6.67
C LEU A 66 -1.42 1.46 -6.48
N PHE A 67 -1.87 1.89 -5.31
CA PHE A 67 -2.05 3.29 -4.97
C PHE A 67 -1.35 3.63 -3.67
N GLU A 68 -0.81 4.84 -3.60
CA GLU A 68 -0.35 5.43 -2.34
C GLU A 68 -1.50 5.93 -1.47
N ALA A 69 -2.66 6.13 -2.08
CA ALA A 69 -3.88 6.56 -1.43
C ALA A 69 -4.57 5.43 -0.63
N ASP A 70 -5.28 5.84 0.41
CA ASP A 70 -6.16 5.01 1.22
C ASP A 70 -7.59 5.61 1.24
N LEU A 71 -8.44 5.15 2.18
CA LEU A 71 -9.83 5.61 2.27
C LEU A 71 -9.97 7.04 2.82
N THR A 72 -8.89 7.69 3.23
CA THR A 72 -8.91 9.11 3.64
C THR A 72 -8.86 10.05 2.45
N ASN A 73 -8.24 9.62 1.34
CA ASN A 73 -8.00 10.41 0.13
C ASN A 73 -8.39 9.63 -1.14
N GLY A 74 -9.41 8.79 -1.02
CA GLY A 74 -9.97 8.01 -2.12
C GLY A 74 -11.21 7.24 -1.66
N ALA A 75 -11.86 6.55 -2.59
CA ALA A 75 -13.07 5.80 -2.32
C ALA A 75 -13.08 4.45 -3.03
N ILE A 76 -13.77 3.49 -2.42
CA ILE A 76 -14.13 2.23 -3.07
C ILE A 76 -15.45 2.47 -3.79
N ILE A 77 -15.44 2.34 -5.12
CA ILE A 77 -16.61 2.56 -5.97
C ILE A 77 -17.00 1.27 -6.70
N ALA A 78 -18.27 1.12 -7.03
CA ALA A 78 -18.73 0.04 -7.88
C ALA A 78 -18.15 0.19 -9.29
N THR A 79 -17.76 -0.92 -9.91
CA THR A 79 -17.28 -0.99 -11.30
C THR A 79 -18.19 -1.89 -12.14
N GLY A 80 -18.00 -1.87 -13.46
CA GLY A 80 -18.66 -2.81 -14.37
C GLY A 80 -18.12 -4.24 -14.27
N SER A 81 -16.93 -4.44 -13.70
CA SER A 81 -16.37 -5.78 -13.52
C SER A 81 -16.89 -6.45 -12.25
N GLN A 82 -17.51 -7.62 -12.41
CA GLN A 82 -17.93 -8.47 -11.30
C GLN A 82 -16.77 -9.23 -10.62
N THR A 83 -15.55 -9.15 -11.16
CA THR A 83 -14.40 -9.90 -10.64
C THR A 83 -13.32 -9.02 -10.01
N SER A 84 -13.54 -7.71 -10.00
CA SER A 84 -12.64 -6.74 -9.38
C SER A 84 -12.83 -6.70 -7.87
N ILE A 85 -11.72 -6.59 -7.13
CA ILE A 85 -11.69 -6.46 -5.68
C ILE A 85 -10.65 -5.43 -5.27
N VAL A 86 -10.95 -4.69 -4.21
CA VAL A 86 -10.02 -3.74 -3.58
C VAL A 86 -9.44 -4.35 -2.31
N GLY A 87 -8.15 -4.17 -2.10
CA GLY A 87 -7.47 -4.49 -0.85
C GLY A 87 -6.79 -3.26 -0.26
N CYS A 88 -7.18 -2.90 0.96
CA CYS A 88 -6.58 -1.79 1.71
C CYS A 88 -5.68 -2.34 2.81
N VAL A 89 -4.46 -1.81 2.92
CA VAL A 89 -3.54 -2.13 4.01
C VAL A 89 -4.18 -1.71 5.33
N ILE A 90 -4.25 -2.64 6.29
CA ILE A 90 -4.71 -2.34 7.64
C ILE A 90 -3.59 -1.61 8.37
N LEU A 91 -3.80 -0.32 8.62
CA LEU A 91 -2.92 0.51 9.43
C LEU A 91 -3.53 0.71 10.81
N SER A 92 -2.90 0.17 11.86
CA SER A 92 -3.27 0.43 13.25
C SER A 92 -2.15 1.14 13.98
N ALA A 93 -2.51 1.86 15.04
CA ALA A 93 -1.54 2.58 15.88
C ALA A 93 -0.40 1.70 16.39
N SER A 94 -0.73 0.45 16.71
CA SER A 94 0.23 -0.55 17.17
C SER A 94 1.31 -0.92 16.15
N LEU A 95 1.08 -0.78 14.84
CA LEU A 95 2.07 -1.14 13.81
C LEU A 95 3.24 -0.16 13.72
N TYR A 96 3.08 1.05 14.28
CA TYR A 96 4.09 2.10 14.18
C TYR A 96 4.44 2.71 15.55
N ALA A 97 3.58 2.62 16.58
CA ALA A 97 3.84 3.21 17.90
C ALA A 97 5.15 2.72 18.55
N SER A 98 5.55 1.47 18.33
CA SER A 98 6.80 0.92 18.88
C SER A 98 8.06 1.48 18.23
N MET A 99 7.95 2.00 17.01
CA MET A 99 9.09 2.49 16.22
C MET A 99 9.06 4.00 16.00
N TYR A 100 7.94 4.68 16.32
CA TYR A 100 7.83 6.12 16.18
C TYR A 100 8.86 6.84 17.06
N ASN A 101 9.51 7.85 16.49
CA ASN A 101 10.57 8.63 17.14
C ASN A 101 11.81 7.81 17.59
N GLN A 102 11.91 6.54 17.18
CA GLN A 102 13.14 5.75 17.33
C GLN A 102 14.18 6.22 16.31
N SER A 103 15.44 5.81 16.52
CA SER A 103 16.53 6.08 15.56
C SER A 103 16.23 5.46 14.19
N CYS A 104 16.71 6.06 13.10
CA CYS A 104 16.42 5.59 11.75
C CYS A 104 16.79 4.13 11.46
N SER A 105 17.76 3.55 12.19
CA SER A 105 18.09 2.13 12.07
C SER A 105 16.94 1.19 12.50
N ALA A 106 16.02 1.66 13.34
CA ALA A 106 14.87 0.90 13.82
C ALA A 106 13.78 0.70 12.75
N CYS A 107 13.57 1.68 11.86
CA CYS A 107 12.56 1.61 10.80
C CYS A 107 13.10 1.21 9.43
N GLN A 108 14.39 0.89 9.28
CA GLN A 108 14.95 0.43 8.00
C GLN A 108 14.22 -0.79 7.41
N LYS A 109 13.58 -1.60 8.27
CA LYS A 109 12.79 -2.78 7.89
C LYS A 109 11.29 -2.60 8.10
N ASN A 110 10.84 -1.39 8.42
CA ASN A 110 9.43 -1.08 8.61
C ASN A 110 8.88 -0.33 7.39
N ARG A 111 7.90 -0.92 6.70
CA ARG A 111 7.25 -0.28 5.56
C ARG A 111 6.27 0.85 5.93
N TYR A 112 5.90 0.95 7.21
CA TYR A 112 4.90 1.89 7.73
C TYR A 112 5.52 3.20 8.22
N GLN A 113 6.85 3.30 8.23
CA GLN A 113 7.59 4.47 8.68
C GLN A 113 8.71 4.79 7.72
N THR A 114 9.11 6.05 7.67
CA THR A 114 10.26 6.53 6.93
C THR A 114 11.24 7.23 7.86
N CYS A 115 12.53 7.20 7.52
CA CYS A 115 13.53 7.99 8.24
C CYS A 115 13.40 9.46 7.82
N SER A 116 13.15 10.34 8.79
CA SER A 116 13.23 11.78 8.58
C SER A 116 14.69 12.22 8.59
N SER A 117 15.16 12.77 7.48
CA SER A 117 16.52 13.34 7.39
C SER A 117 16.72 14.55 8.31
N THR A 118 15.64 15.22 8.69
CA THR A 118 15.68 16.42 9.53
C THR A 118 15.86 16.08 11.01
N THR A 119 15.13 15.08 11.50
CA THR A 119 15.15 14.69 12.92
C THR A 119 16.02 13.46 13.18
N ASN A 120 16.47 12.77 12.13
CA ASN A 120 17.16 11.48 12.19
C ASN A 120 16.38 10.41 12.99
N THR A 121 15.05 10.50 12.93
CA THR A 121 14.13 9.59 13.60
C THR A 121 13.09 9.02 12.64
N CYS A 122 12.52 7.88 13.03
CA CYS A 122 11.44 7.24 12.31
C CYS A 122 10.13 8.03 12.45
N GLN A 123 9.58 8.44 11.32
CA GLN A 123 8.38 9.26 11.19
C GLN A 123 7.33 8.54 10.36
N CYS A 124 6.07 8.98 10.52
CA CYS A 124 4.99 8.54 9.65
C CYS A 124 5.24 9.07 8.22
N PRO A 125 4.97 8.28 7.17
CA PRO A 125 5.03 8.76 5.78
C PRO A 125 4.09 9.95 5.58
N GLY A 126 4.47 10.88 4.70
CA GLY A 126 3.58 11.97 4.28
C GLY A 126 2.28 11.44 3.69
N ASN A 127 1.20 12.22 3.82
CA ASN A 127 -0.16 11.86 3.36
C ASN A 127 -0.72 10.56 3.97
N SER A 128 -0.24 10.18 5.16
CA SER A 128 -0.88 9.15 5.98
C SER A 128 -1.81 9.80 6.99
N TYR A 129 -2.76 9.02 7.53
CA TYR A 129 -3.70 9.46 8.59
C TYR A 129 -3.05 10.21 9.78
N TRP A 130 -1.73 10.08 9.97
CA TRP A 130 -0.98 10.57 11.12
C TRP A 130 -0.22 11.89 10.88
N ASN A 131 -0.38 12.55 9.73
CA ASN A 131 0.31 13.81 9.39
C ASN A 131 -0.65 14.83 8.74
#